data_AF-A0A3Q3XKE9-F1
#
_entry.id   AF-A0A3Q3XKE9-F1
#
_cell.length_a   1.000
_cell.length_b   1.000
_cell.length_c   1.000
_cell.angle_alpha   90.00
_cell.angle_beta   90.00
_cell.angle_gamma   90.00
#
_symmetry.space_group_name_H-M   'P 1'
#
loop_
_entity.id
_entity.type
_entity.pdbx_description
1 polymer ?
#
loop_
_entity_poly.entity_id
_entity_poly.type
_entity_poly.pdbx_seq_one_letter_code
_entity_poly.pdbx_strand_id
1 'polypeptide(L)'
;LNILLSSMLISELSKSSVLMRDPQGVQEILQSMVKAGSNTVQVISDFDMTLTRFAHNGKRCPTSYSKFSHKKPELLNKYYPIEINASLSVEEKLPLMVEWWTKAHELLLQQEIRKDLLAVVVKESEAMLRDGYKLFFDHLQEHSIPLLILSAGIGDILEEVIRQAGVFHPNIKVLSNFMDFDESGVFRAFKGELIHIYNKREGAMHNTEYFQELRTRPNVLLLGDCLGDLTMADGVQDMENILKIGFLNDKVEERMQFHLDSYDIVLVKDETMEVPNAVLRYLTGSESPEN
;
A
#
# COMPACT_ATOMS: atom_id res chain seq x y z
N LEU A 1 -23.17 22.30 -3.52
CA LEU A 1 -21.91 21.53 -3.50
C LEU A 1 -20.65 22.41 -3.47
N ASN A 2 -20.60 23.57 -4.16
CA ASN A 2 -19.38 24.40 -4.24
C ASN A 2 -19.07 25.35 -3.06
N ILE A 3 -19.82 25.31 -1.95
CA ILE A 3 -19.59 26.24 -0.81
C ILE A 3 -18.83 25.55 0.35
N LEU A 4 -18.83 24.21 0.41
CA LEU A 4 -18.15 23.46 1.49
C LEU A 4 -16.66 23.18 1.23
N LEU A 5 -16.17 23.34 -0.02
CA LEU A 5 -14.75 23.13 -0.35
C LEU A 5 -13.83 24.27 0.16
N SER A 6 -14.39 25.43 0.52
CA SER A 6 -13.63 26.61 0.96
C SER A 6 -13.10 26.54 2.40
N SER A 7 -13.50 25.55 3.20
CA SER A 7 -13.12 25.45 4.62
C SER A 7 -12.17 24.31 4.95
N MET A 8 -11.69 23.55 3.95
CA MET A 8 -10.68 22.53 4.22
C MET A 8 -9.30 23.16 4.39
N LEU A 9 -8.66 22.86 5.53
CA LEU A 9 -7.31 23.34 5.87
C LEU A 9 -6.22 22.76 4.95
N ILE A 10 -6.54 21.72 4.18
CA ILE A 10 -5.63 21.04 3.25
C ILE A 10 -6.14 21.29 1.82
N SER A 11 -5.43 22.10 1.04
CA SER A 11 -5.87 22.53 -0.29
C SER A 11 -5.89 21.38 -1.30
N GLU A 12 -4.98 20.42 -1.15
CA GLU A 12 -4.86 19.24 -2.01
C GLU A 12 -6.11 18.36 -1.99
N LEU A 13 -6.92 18.40 -0.92
CA LEU A 13 -8.20 17.69 -0.84
C LEU A 13 -9.28 18.26 -1.75
N SER A 14 -9.08 19.45 -2.33
CA SER A 14 -10.00 20.08 -3.29
C SER A 14 -9.71 19.72 -4.76
N LYS A 15 -8.70 18.88 -5.03
CA LYS A 15 -8.35 18.45 -6.40
C LYS A 15 -9.47 17.61 -7.01
N SER A 16 -9.62 17.66 -8.34
CA SER A 16 -10.66 16.91 -9.05
C SER A 16 -10.46 15.39 -9.01
N SER A 17 -9.24 14.91 -8.74
CA SER A 17 -8.94 13.49 -8.52
C SER A 17 -9.37 13.00 -7.13
N VAL A 18 -9.70 13.90 -6.22
CA VAL A 18 -10.05 13.57 -4.82
C VAL A 18 -11.56 13.49 -4.67
N LEU A 19 -12.03 12.35 -4.17
CA LEU A 19 -13.43 12.14 -3.84
C LEU A 19 -13.55 11.72 -2.39
N MET A 20 -14.55 12.28 -1.70
CA MET A 20 -14.86 11.96 -0.30
C MET A 20 -16.37 11.83 -0.17
N ARG A 21 -16.84 10.71 0.38
CA ARG A 21 -18.27 10.52 0.65
C ARG A 21 -18.74 11.41 1.80
N ASP A 22 -17.90 11.55 2.83
CA ASP A 22 -18.14 12.38 4.01
C ASP A 22 -16.94 13.30 4.29
N PRO A 23 -16.85 14.46 3.60
CA PRO A 23 -15.77 15.42 3.80
C PRO A 23 -15.70 15.97 5.23
N GLN A 24 -16.83 16.03 5.94
CA GLN A 24 -16.86 16.51 7.33
C GLN A 24 -16.26 15.46 8.26
N GLY A 25 -16.62 14.18 8.11
CA GLY A 25 -16.02 13.07 8.86
C GLY A 25 -14.50 13.00 8.67
N VAL A 26 -14.01 13.18 7.44
CA VAL A 26 -12.56 13.30 7.16
C VAL A 26 -11.92 14.42 7.98
N GLN A 27 -12.54 15.60 8.02
CA GLN A 27 -12.03 16.74 8.78
C GLN A 27 -12.02 16.46 10.30
N GLU A 28 -13.06 15.81 10.83
CA GLU A 28 -13.16 15.45 12.25
C GLU A 28 -12.08 14.44 12.67
N ILE A 29 -11.80 13.44 11.82
CA ILE A 29 -10.70 12.48 12.02
C ILE A 29 -9.35 13.22 12.05
N LEU A 30 -9.08 14.05 11.04
CA LEU A 30 -7.83 14.81 10.95
C LEU A 30 -7.62 15.72 12.18
N GLN A 31 -8.66 16.44 12.61
CA GLN A 31 -8.60 17.31 13.79
C GLN A 31 -8.35 16.52 15.07
N SER A 32 -8.96 15.34 15.21
CA SER A 32 -8.76 14.45 16.35
C SER A 32 -7.32 13.93 16.42
N MET A 33 -6.76 13.51 15.28
CA MET A 33 -5.36 13.09 15.17
C MET A 33 -4.37 14.23 15.46
N VAL A 34 -4.62 15.45 14.94
CA VAL A 34 -3.80 16.64 15.26
C VAL A 34 -3.83 16.94 16.76
N LYS A 35 -5.01 16.89 17.38
CA LYS A 35 -5.18 17.15 18.82
C LYS A 35 -4.45 16.10 19.68
N ALA A 36 -4.40 14.84 19.24
CA ALA A 36 -3.67 13.78 19.91
C ALA A 36 -2.14 13.93 19.80
N GLY A 37 -1.66 14.58 18.74
CA GLY A 37 -0.25 14.89 18.51
C GLY A 37 0.45 13.90 17.58
N SER A 38 1.40 14.37 16.79
CA SER A 38 2.07 13.58 15.73
C SER A 38 2.83 12.35 16.23
N ASN A 39 3.30 12.36 17.48
CA ASN A 39 3.95 11.23 18.14
C ASN A 39 3.00 10.04 18.38
N THR A 40 1.68 10.23 18.20
CA THR A 40 0.66 9.17 18.31
C THR A 40 0.29 8.56 16.95
N VAL A 41 0.87 9.06 15.85
CA VAL A 41 0.55 8.61 14.49
C VAL A 41 1.44 7.43 14.09
N GLN A 42 0.87 6.45 13.39
CA GLN A 42 1.57 5.42 12.62
C GLN A 42 0.97 5.31 11.22
N VAL A 43 1.77 4.88 10.25
CA VAL A 43 1.32 4.70 8.86
C VAL A 43 1.37 3.22 8.50
N ILE A 44 0.30 2.74 7.86
CA ILE A 44 0.21 1.39 7.31
C ILE A 44 -0.14 1.50 5.83
N SER A 45 0.70 0.94 4.97
CA SER A 45 0.55 1.10 3.51
C SER A 45 0.69 -0.24 2.80
N ASP A 46 -0.11 -0.44 1.76
CA ASP A 46 0.27 -1.36 0.69
C ASP A 46 1.46 -0.77 -0.12
N PHE A 47 2.09 -1.58 -0.97
CA PHE A 47 3.18 -1.16 -1.83
C PHE A 47 2.80 -1.04 -3.31
N ASP A 48 2.33 -2.13 -3.90
CA ASP A 48 2.17 -2.24 -5.35
C ASP A 48 0.91 -1.47 -5.77
N MET A 49 1.07 -0.47 -6.64
CA MET A 49 -0.01 0.42 -7.10
C MET A 49 -0.57 1.36 -6.01
N THR A 50 0.03 1.34 -4.81
CA THR A 50 -0.22 2.29 -3.71
C THR A 50 0.96 3.25 -3.55
N LEU A 51 2.15 2.74 -3.22
CA LEU A 51 3.39 3.53 -3.15
C LEU A 51 4.11 3.55 -4.51
N THR A 52 3.93 2.50 -5.32
CA THR A 52 4.35 2.48 -6.72
C THR A 52 3.23 2.99 -7.62
N ARG A 53 3.60 3.57 -8.77
CA ARG A 53 2.66 3.99 -9.79
C ARG A 53 1.88 2.82 -10.36
N PHE A 54 0.67 3.12 -10.82
CA PHE A 54 -0.09 2.20 -11.64
C PHE A 54 0.33 2.28 -13.10
N ALA A 55 0.46 3.49 -13.65
CA ALA A 55 0.88 3.72 -15.02
C ALA A 55 1.81 4.93 -15.15
N HIS A 56 2.62 4.92 -16.20
CA HIS A 56 3.47 6.04 -16.61
C HIS A 56 3.42 6.18 -18.13
N ASN A 57 3.14 7.38 -18.63
CA ASN A 57 2.98 7.68 -20.07
C ASN A 57 2.02 6.71 -20.80
N GLY A 58 0.90 6.35 -20.14
CA GLY A 58 -0.11 5.43 -20.69
C GLY A 58 0.26 3.95 -20.67
N LYS A 59 1.46 3.59 -20.19
CA LYS A 59 1.90 2.19 -20.02
C LYS A 59 1.76 1.76 -18.56
N ARG A 60 1.27 0.54 -18.32
CA ARG A 60 1.18 -0.06 -16.99
C ARG A 60 2.58 -0.26 -16.39
N CYS A 61 2.79 0.24 -15.18
CA CYS A 61 4.01 -0.01 -14.41
C CYS A 61 4.00 -1.44 -13.82
N PRO A 62 5.17 -2.09 -13.69
CA PRO A 62 5.26 -3.43 -13.13
C PRO A 62 5.02 -3.42 -11.61
N THR A 63 4.24 -4.39 -11.12
CA THR A 63 4.23 -4.77 -9.71
C THR A 63 5.53 -5.50 -9.34
N SER A 64 5.83 -5.60 -8.04
CA SER A 64 6.94 -6.38 -7.48
C SER A 64 6.97 -7.82 -8.02
N TYR A 65 5.79 -8.42 -8.21
CA TYR A 65 5.62 -9.76 -8.75
C TYR A 65 5.87 -9.85 -10.27
N SER A 66 5.39 -8.86 -11.02
CA SER A 66 5.39 -8.91 -12.48
C SER A 66 6.79 -8.85 -13.11
N LYS A 67 7.81 -8.48 -12.33
CA LYS A 67 9.22 -8.45 -12.77
C LYS A 67 9.77 -9.85 -13.10
N PHE A 68 9.25 -10.88 -12.46
CA PHE A 68 9.61 -12.27 -12.73
C PHE A 68 8.52 -13.03 -13.47
N SER A 69 7.29 -12.49 -13.49
CA SER A 69 6.19 -13.17 -14.14
C SER A 69 6.20 -12.91 -15.64
N HIS A 70 6.78 -13.83 -16.42
CA HIS A 70 6.17 -14.16 -17.71
C HIS A 70 4.80 -14.77 -17.39
N LYS A 71 3.80 -13.92 -17.14
CA LYS A 71 2.44 -14.34 -16.79
C LYS A 71 2.02 -15.39 -17.81
N LYS A 72 1.84 -16.64 -17.39
CA LYS A 72 1.07 -17.59 -18.19
C LYS A 72 -0.29 -16.95 -18.36
N PRO A 73 -0.67 -16.49 -19.57
CA PRO A 73 -1.91 -15.75 -19.76
C PRO A 73 -3.11 -16.55 -19.24
N GLU A 74 -3.01 -17.88 -19.26
CA GLU A 74 -3.96 -18.84 -18.70
C GLU A 74 -4.28 -18.62 -17.21
N LEU A 75 -3.28 -18.41 -16.35
CA LEU A 75 -3.53 -18.18 -14.92
C LEU A 75 -4.23 -16.83 -14.72
N LEU A 76 -3.73 -15.78 -15.37
CA LEU A 76 -4.35 -14.45 -15.28
C LEU A 76 -5.80 -14.48 -15.77
N ASN A 77 -6.05 -15.09 -16.93
CA ASN A 77 -7.37 -15.19 -17.55
C ASN A 77 -8.35 -16.00 -16.70
N LYS A 78 -7.88 -17.00 -15.94
CA LYS A 78 -8.72 -17.80 -15.04
C LYS A 78 -9.06 -17.04 -13.76
N TYR A 79 -8.06 -16.48 -13.08
CA TYR A 79 -8.23 -16.02 -11.69
C TYR A 79 -8.54 -14.52 -11.57
N TYR A 80 -8.04 -13.67 -12.47
CA TYR A 80 -8.32 -12.23 -12.41
C TYR A 80 -9.82 -11.89 -12.49
N PRO A 81 -10.62 -12.53 -13.38
CA PRO A 81 -12.07 -12.28 -13.39
C PRO A 81 -12.78 -12.66 -12.08
N ILE A 82 -12.24 -13.63 -11.33
CA ILE A 82 -12.78 -14.10 -10.05
C ILE A 82 -12.45 -13.10 -8.94
N GLU A 83 -11.19 -12.65 -8.88
CA GLU A 83 -10.71 -11.63 -7.93
C GLU A 83 -11.60 -10.37 -7.98
N ILE A 84 -11.85 -9.86 -9.17
CA ILE A 84 -12.62 -8.63 -9.38
C ILE A 84 -14.14 -8.81 -9.29
N ASN A 85 -14.65 -10.04 -9.18
CA ASN A 85 -16.08 -10.30 -9.28
C ASN A 85 -16.81 -9.79 -8.03
N ALA A 86 -17.56 -8.70 -8.14
CA ALA A 86 -18.28 -8.11 -7.03
C ALA A 86 -19.44 -8.98 -6.49
N SER A 87 -19.89 -9.98 -7.26
CA SER A 87 -20.98 -10.88 -6.87
C SER A 87 -20.53 -12.06 -6.01
N LEU A 88 -19.23 -12.33 -5.92
CA LEU A 88 -18.67 -13.40 -5.08
C LEU A 88 -18.22 -12.84 -3.72
N SER A 89 -18.50 -13.59 -2.66
CA SER A 89 -18.05 -13.24 -1.31
C SER A 89 -16.52 -13.39 -1.16
N VAL A 90 -15.94 -12.79 -0.13
CA VAL A 90 -14.50 -12.95 0.17
C VAL A 90 -14.19 -14.41 0.49
N GLU A 91 -15.07 -15.08 1.24
CA GLU A 91 -14.95 -16.49 1.61
C GLU A 91 -14.94 -17.42 0.38
N GLU A 92 -15.74 -17.11 -0.64
CA GLU A 92 -15.76 -17.87 -1.90
C GLU A 92 -14.49 -17.66 -2.74
N LYS A 93 -13.93 -16.45 -2.71
CA LYS A 93 -12.72 -16.11 -3.47
C LYS A 93 -11.43 -16.60 -2.82
N LEU A 94 -11.39 -16.67 -1.49
CA LEU A 94 -10.19 -16.98 -0.72
C LEU A 94 -9.47 -18.27 -1.20
N PRO A 95 -10.12 -19.45 -1.28
CA PRO A 95 -9.43 -20.68 -1.72
C PRO A 95 -8.92 -20.58 -3.17
N LEU A 96 -9.60 -19.80 -4.02
CA LEU A 96 -9.21 -19.60 -5.42
C LEU A 96 -8.00 -18.67 -5.54
N MET A 97 -7.89 -17.66 -4.67
CA MET A 97 -6.69 -16.82 -4.62
C MET A 97 -5.50 -17.58 -4.05
N VAL A 98 -5.69 -18.41 -3.02
CA VAL A 98 -4.63 -19.29 -2.51
C VAL A 98 -4.13 -20.21 -3.63
N GLU A 99 -5.03 -20.82 -4.41
CA GLU A 99 -4.66 -21.65 -5.56
C GLU A 99 -3.88 -20.85 -6.63
N TRP A 100 -4.33 -19.63 -6.95
CA TRP A 100 -3.65 -18.79 -7.94
C TRP A 100 -2.23 -18.42 -7.50
N TRP A 101 -2.08 -17.90 -6.28
CA TRP A 101 -0.79 -17.46 -5.75
C TRP A 101 0.17 -18.64 -5.55
N THR A 102 -0.32 -19.80 -5.11
CA THR A 102 0.49 -21.03 -5.03
C THR A 102 1.04 -21.40 -6.41
N LYS A 103 0.20 -21.47 -7.44
CA LYS A 103 0.66 -21.77 -8.82
C LYS A 103 1.59 -20.70 -9.37
N ALA A 104 1.33 -19.44 -9.05
CA ALA A 104 2.19 -18.35 -9.47
C ALA A 104 3.59 -18.51 -8.83
N HIS A 105 3.66 -18.85 -7.54
CA HIS A 105 4.90 -19.06 -6.81
C HIS A 105 5.68 -20.26 -7.36
N GLU A 106 4.99 -21.36 -7.68
CA GLU A 106 5.59 -22.52 -8.35
C GLU A 106 6.24 -22.17 -9.70
N LEU A 107 5.66 -21.23 -10.46
CA LEU A 107 6.27 -20.75 -11.70
C LEU A 107 7.54 -19.91 -11.45
N LEU A 108 7.63 -19.19 -10.33
CA LEU A 108 8.84 -18.46 -9.97
C LEU A 108 9.96 -19.41 -9.59
N LEU A 109 9.65 -20.53 -8.92
CA LEU A 109 10.63 -21.55 -8.55
C LEU A 109 11.33 -22.16 -9.77
N GLN A 110 10.63 -22.21 -10.91
CA GLN A 110 11.17 -22.75 -12.17
C GLN A 110 12.16 -21.81 -12.88
N GLN A 111 12.31 -20.56 -12.41
CA GLN A 111 13.13 -19.54 -13.06
C GLN A 111 14.56 -19.44 -12.53
N GLU A 112 14.93 -20.26 -11.55
CA GLU A 112 16.28 -20.27 -10.95
C GLU A 112 16.77 -18.87 -10.53
N ILE A 113 15.85 -18.08 -9.93
CA ILE A 113 16.11 -16.70 -9.54
C ILE A 113 17.30 -16.66 -8.57
N ARG A 114 18.30 -15.83 -8.88
CA ARG A 114 19.47 -15.63 -8.03
C ARG A 114 19.36 -14.35 -7.20
N LYS A 115 19.73 -14.45 -5.93
CA LYS A 115 19.71 -13.32 -4.98
C LYS A 115 20.57 -12.14 -5.43
N ASP A 116 21.75 -12.40 -5.98
CA ASP A 116 22.70 -11.37 -6.40
C ASP A 116 22.26 -10.61 -7.66
N LEU A 117 21.31 -11.15 -8.43
CA LEU A 117 20.76 -10.50 -9.61
C LEU A 117 19.53 -9.62 -9.31
N LEU A 118 18.96 -9.70 -8.10
CA LEU A 118 17.75 -8.92 -7.75
C LEU A 118 17.96 -7.41 -7.93
N ALA A 119 19.11 -6.88 -7.53
CA ALA A 119 19.44 -5.47 -7.70
C ALA A 119 19.46 -5.06 -9.17
N VAL A 120 20.00 -5.91 -10.05
CA VAL A 120 20.03 -5.67 -11.50
C VAL A 120 18.61 -5.72 -12.07
N VAL A 121 17.82 -6.73 -11.69
CA VAL A 121 16.42 -6.87 -12.11
C VAL A 121 15.60 -5.64 -11.72
N VAL A 122 15.78 -5.11 -10.52
CA VAL A 122 15.09 -3.89 -10.08
C VAL A 122 15.56 -2.68 -10.89
N LYS A 123 16.86 -2.51 -11.07
CA LYS A 123 17.44 -1.37 -11.79
C LYS A 123 17.01 -1.33 -13.26
N GLU A 124 16.90 -2.50 -13.90
CA GLU A 124 16.51 -2.63 -15.31
C GLU A 124 14.98 -2.65 -15.50
N SER A 125 14.22 -2.73 -14.40
CA SER A 125 12.75 -2.67 -14.46
C SER A 125 12.23 -1.25 -14.66
N GLU A 126 11.02 -1.13 -15.22
CA GLU A 126 10.28 0.14 -15.31
C GLU A 126 9.46 0.43 -14.03
N ALA A 127 9.85 -0.11 -12.87
CA ALA A 127 9.15 0.15 -11.62
C ALA A 127 9.35 1.61 -11.20
N MET A 128 8.26 2.28 -10.85
CA MET A 128 8.27 3.69 -10.47
C MET A 128 7.51 3.88 -9.16
N LEU A 129 8.13 4.57 -8.21
CA LEU A 129 7.39 5.14 -7.08
C LEU A 129 6.53 6.31 -7.56
N ARG A 130 5.42 6.57 -6.85
CA ARG A 130 4.55 7.72 -7.10
C ARG A 130 5.30 9.04 -6.98
N ASP A 131 4.91 10.05 -7.75
CA ASP A 131 5.54 11.37 -7.65
C ASP A 131 5.42 11.93 -6.23
N GLY A 132 6.50 12.51 -5.70
CA GLY A 132 6.55 12.98 -4.31
C GLY A 132 6.83 11.91 -3.26
N TYR A 133 7.18 10.67 -3.65
CA TYR A 133 7.54 9.59 -2.71
C TYR A 133 8.66 9.99 -1.75
N LYS A 134 9.69 10.71 -2.23
CA LYS A 134 10.85 11.05 -1.41
C LYS A 134 10.45 11.91 -0.21
N LEU A 135 9.59 12.92 -0.46
CA LEU A 135 9.01 13.74 0.59
C LEU A 135 8.23 12.89 1.61
N PHE A 136 7.43 11.93 1.13
CA PHE A 136 6.66 11.05 2.01
C PHE A 136 7.55 10.24 2.96
N PHE A 137 8.52 9.51 2.42
CA PHE A 137 9.40 8.67 3.23
C PHE A 137 10.29 9.49 4.17
N ASP A 138 10.88 10.58 3.67
CA ASP A 138 11.76 11.43 4.47
C ASP A 138 11.02 12.14 5.60
N HIS A 139 9.79 12.62 5.35
CA HIS A 139 8.95 13.27 6.36
C HIS A 139 8.59 12.30 7.49
N LEU A 140 8.25 11.05 7.16
CA LEU A 140 7.99 10.03 8.17
C LEU A 140 9.22 9.75 9.03
N GLN A 141 10.41 9.65 8.40
CA GLN A 141 11.66 9.44 9.12
C GLN A 141 12.02 10.64 10.01
N GLU A 142 11.90 11.86 9.51
CA GLU A 142 12.19 13.10 10.25
C GLU A 142 11.33 13.22 11.52
N HIS A 143 10.05 12.89 11.42
CA HIS A 143 9.13 12.91 12.55
C HIS A 143 9.08 11.60 13.35
N SER A 144 9.95 10.63 13.04
CA SER A 144 9.99 9.31 13.68
C SER A 144 8.61 8.63 13.70
N ILE A 145 7.86 8.74 12.61
CA ILE A 145 6.56 8.09 12.41
C ILE A 145 6.82 6.70 11.82
N PRO A 146 6.43 5.60 12.49
CA PRO A 146 6.59 4.25 11.96
C PRO A 146 5.79 4.06 10.67
N LEU A 147 6.42 3.42 9.69
CA LEU A 147 5.77 2.97 8.47
C LEU A 147 5.81 1.45 8.40
N LEU A 148 4.63 0.83 8.46
CA LEU A 148 4.47 -0.57 8.09
C LEU A 148 4.08 -0.66 6.62
N ILE A 149 4.91 -1.30 5.80
CA ILE A 149 4.53 -1.69 4.44
C ILE A 149 4.07 -3.15 4.47
N LEU A 150 2.77 -3.38 4.29
CA LEU A 150 2.15 -4.70 4.27
C LEU A 150 1.71 -5.05 2.84
N SER A 151 2.52 -5.86 2.16
CA SER A 151 2.36 -6.14 0.73
C SER A 151 2.17 -7.62 0.44
N ALA A 152 1.18 -7.95 -0.40
CA ALA A 152 1.03 -9.28 -1.00
C ALA A 152 2.05 -9.56 -2.13
N GLY A 153 2.93 -8.60 -2.43
CA GLY A 153 3.99 -8.71 -3.42
C GLY A 153 5.19 -9.55 -2.97
N ILE A 154 6.34 -9.32 -3.61
CA ILE A 154 7.63 -9.95 -3.27
C ILE A 154 8.46 -8.99 -2.43
N GLY A 155 8.74 -9.37 -1.19
CA GLY A 155 9.43 -8.53 -0.19
C GLY A 155 10.84 -8.12 -0.62
N ASP A 156 11.64 -9.05 -1.16
CA ASP A 156 13.02 -8.75 -1.59
C ASP A 156 13.07 -7.72 -2.72
N ILE A 157 12.09 -7.74 -3.63
CA ILE A 157 11.98 -6.75 -4.70
C ILE A 157 11.52 -5.40 -4.19
N LEU A 158 10.52 -5.41 -3.30
CA LEU A 158 10.02 -4.20 -2.65
C LEU A 158 11.16 -3.48 -1.93
N GLU A 159 11.88 -4.20 -1.06
CA GLU A 159 12.99 -3.63 -0.30
C GLU A 159 14.07 -3.08 -1.23
N GLU A 160 14.41 -3.80 -2.30
CA GLU A 160 15.41 -3.34 -3.25
C GLU A 160 14.95 -2.10 -4.03
N VAL A 161 13.65 -1.97 -4.36
CA VAL A 161 13.10 -0.75 -4.98
C VAL A 161 13.27 0.45 -4.07
N ILE A 162 12.85 0.37 -2.80
CA ILE A 162 12.97 1.51 -1.87
C ILE A 162 14.42 1.78 -1.44
N ARG A 163 15.27 0.75 -1.44
CA ARG A 163 16.72 0.88 -1.18
C ARG A 163 17.42 1.63 -2.31
N GLN A 164 17.18 1.26 -3.57
CA GLN A 164 17.76 1.96 -4.73
C GLN A 164 17.22 3.38 -4.88
N ALA A 165 15.98 3.62 -4.45
CA ALA A 165 15.39 4.97 -4.39
C ALA A 165 15.95 5.82 -3.22
N GLY A 166 16.76 5.25 -2.33
CA GLY A 166 17.40 5.97 -1.22
C GLY A 166 16.44 6.34 -0.09
N VAL A 167 15.32 5.62 0.06
CA VAL A 167 14.24 5.94 1.02
C VAL A 167 13.93 4.79 1.97
N PHE A 168 14.77 3.75 2.01
CA PHE A 168 14.61 2.65 2.97
C PHE A 168 15.18 3.04 4.35
N HIS A 169 14.39 3.81 5.09
CA HIS A 169 14.76 4.37 6.38
C HIS A 169 14.53 3.39 7.56
N PRO A 170 15.19 3.60 8.72
CA PRO A 170 15.05 2.71 9.88
C PRO A 170 13.66 2.63 10.50
N ASN A 171 12.79 3.63 10.28
CA ASN A 171 11.40 3.63 10.76
C ASN A 171 10.47 2.73 9.92
N ILE A 172 10.98 2.07 8.87
CA ILE A 172 10.19 1.26 7.95
C ILE A 172 10.28 -0.23 8.33
N LYS A 173 9.12 -0.86 8.54
CA LYS A 173 8.97 -2.31 8.64
C LYS A 173 8.29 -2.83 7.38
N VAL A 174 8.82 -3.91 6.80
CA VAL A 174 8.21 -4.59 5.64
C VAL A 174 7.67 -5.95 6.08
N LEU A 175 6.41 -6.21 5.76
CA LEU A 175 5.76 -7.51 5.86
C LEU A 175 5.26 -7.91 4.47
N SER A 176 5.86 -8.95 3.91
CA SER A 176 5.58 -9.40 2.54
C SER A 176 6.05 -10.85 2.32
N ASN A 177 5.85 -11.37 1.11
CA ASN A 177 6.36 -12.70 0.74
C ASN A 177 7.86 -12.61 0.44
N PHE A 178 8.69 -12.99 1.40
CA PHE A 178 10.15 -13.00 1.24
C PHE A 178 10.63 -14.32 0.64
N MET A 179 11.55 -14.23 -0.31
CA MET A 179 12.23 -15.35 -0.91
C MET A 179 13.19 -16.02 0.07
N ASP A 180 13.23 -17.34 0.02
CA ASP A 180 14.20 -18.19 0.68
C ASP A 180 15.20 -18.71 -0.35
N PHE A 181 16.48 -18.44 -0.08
CA PHE A 181 17.59 -18.76 -0.97
C PHE A 181 18.45 -19.84 -0.34
N ASP A 182 18.89 -20.81 -1.13
CA ASP A 182 19.85 -21.80 -0.68
C ASP A 182 21.26 -21.21 -0.50
N GLU A 183 22.21 -22.04 -0.03
CA GLU A 183 23.60 -21.64 0.18
C GLU A 183 24.30 -21.12 -1.08
N SER A 184 23.82 -21.52 -2.27
CA SER A 184 24.34 -21.05 -3.56
C SER A 184 23.70 -19.74 -4.04
N GLY A 185 22.73 -19.20 -3.28
CA GLY A 185 22.01 -17.97 -3.57
C GLY A 185 20.86 -18.15 -4.57
N VAL A 186 20.36 -19.38 -4.75
CA VAL A 186 19.25 -19.69 -5.66
C VAL A 186 17.94 -19.79 -4.88
N PHE A 187 16.89 -19.17 -5.40
CA PHE A 187 15.54 -19.17 -4.82
C PHE A 187 14.94 -20.58 -4.78
N ARG A 188 14.44 -21.00 -3.62
CA ARG A 188 13.88 -22.36 -3.38
C ARG A 188 12.48 -22.40 -2.79
N ALA A 189 12.07 -21.37 -2.07
CA ALA A 189 10.75 -21.28 -1.46
C ALA A 189 10.46 -19.85 -1.02
N PHE A 190 9.23 -19.55 -0.63
CA PHE A 190 8.93 -18.34 0.15
C PHE A 190 8.99 -18.67 1.65
N LYS A 191 9.38 -17.68 2.46
CA LYS A 191 9.44 -17.77 3.91
C LYS A 191 8.07 -17.50 4.53
N GLY A 192 7.77 -18.20 5.61
CA GLY A 192 6.57 -17.94 6.43
C GLY A 192 5.27 -18.30 5.71
N GLU A 193 4.18 -17.69 6.16
CA GLU A 193 2.86 -17.86 5.57
C GLU A 193 2.67 -16.94 4.36
N LEU A 194 2.00 -17.45 3.33
CA LEU A 194 1.67 -16.69 2.12
C LEU A 194 0.79 -15.49 2.46
N ILE A 195 1.20 -14.30 2.03
CA ILE A 195 0.38 -13.09 2.05
C ILE A 195 -0.19 -12.86 0.63
N HIS A 196 -1.50 -12.79 0.50
CA HIS A 196 -2.24 -12.47 -0.71
C HIS A 196 -3.30 -11.39 -0.42
N ILE A 197 -4.00 -10.93 -1.46
CA ILE A 197 -4.92 -9.78 -1.38
C ILE A 197 -6.06 -9.92 -0.34
N TYR A 198 -6.41 -11.13 0.09
CA TYR A 198 -7.55 -11.38 1.00
C TYR A 198 -7.15 -11.84 2.40
N ASN A 199 -5.85 -12.01 2.69
CA ASN A 199 -5.40 -12.44 4.03
C ASN A 199 -4.42 -11.46 4.70
N LYS A 200 -4.46 -10.19 4.27
CA LYS A 200 -3.68 -9.13 4.92
C LYS A 200 -4.08 -8.93 6.38
N ARG A 201 -5.34 -9.22 6.71
CA ARG A 201 -5.84 -9.26 8.09
C ARG A 201 -5.01 -10.20 8.96
N GLU A 202 -4.79 -11.43 8.51
CA GLU A 202 -3.98 -12.43 9.19
C GLU A 202 -2.54 -11.94 9.31
N GLY A 203 -1.98 -11.38 8.24
CA GLY A 203 -0.67 -10.72 8.29
C GLY A 203 -0.57 -9.66 9.39
N ALA A 204 -1.58 -8.81 9.54
CA ALA A 204 -1.64 -7.82 10.61
C ALA A 204 -1.76 -8.49 12.00
N MET A 205 -2.63 -9.49 12.15
CA MET A 205 -2.91 -10.14 13.43
C MET A 205 -1.74 -10.99 13.96
N HIS A 206 -0.92 -11.59 13.10
CA HIS A 206 0.22 -12.42 13.53
C HIS A 206 1.42 -11.59 13.99
N ASN A 207 1.51 -10.31 13.62
CA ASN A 207 2.63 -9.42 13.96
C ASN A 207 2.39 -8.69 15.29
N THR A 208 1.92 -9.41 16.30
CA THR A 208 1.51 -8.85 17.60
C THR A 208 2.62 -8.09 18.31
N GLU A 209 3.88 -8.55 18.26
CA GLU A 209 5.02 -7.88 18.89
C GLU A 209 5.24 -6.47 18.31
N TYR A 210 5.20 -6.35 16.98
CA TYR A 210 5.31 -5.05 16.29
C TYR A 210 4.20 -4.09 16.73
N PHE A 211 2.94 -4.54 16.74
CA PHE A 211 1.82 -3.68 17.16
C PHE A 211 1.83 -3.40 18.67
N GLN A 212 2.41 -4.27 19.49
CA GLN A 212 2.61 -4.03 20.93
C GLN A 212 3.62 -2.90 21.18
N GLU A 213 4.71 -2.86 20.42
CA GLU A 213 5.69 -1.77 20.48
C GLU A 213 5.08 -0.42 20.07
N LEU A 214 4.05 -0.44 19.21
CA LEU A 214 3.37 0.75 18.71
C LEU A 214 2.07 1.10 19.44
N ARG A 215 1.79 0.52 20.61
CA ARG A 215 0.57 0.80 21.42
C ARG A 215 0.38 2.27 21.76
N THR A 216 1.45 3.05 21.87
CA THR A 216 1.37 4.50 22.13
C THR A 216 0.99 5.30 20.87
N ARG A 217 0.73 4.65 19.74
CA ARG A 217 0.39 5.26 18.46
C ARG A 217 -0.98 4.83 17.95
N PRO A 218 -2.08 5.16 18.65
CA PRO A 218 -3.42 4.69 18.30
C PRO A 218 -4.02 5.36 17.05
N ASN A 219 -3.33 6.30 16.42
CA ASN A 219 -3.82 7.05 15.26
C ASN A 219 -3.19 6.53 13.96
N VAL A 220 -4.01 6.01 13.05
CA VAL A 220 -3.54 5.29 11.86
C VAL A 220 -3.85 6.08 10.58
N LEU A 221 -2.83 6.30 9.75
CA LEU A 221 -3.02 6.65 8.35
C LEU A 221 -2.85 5.38 7.51
N LEU A 222 -3.93 4.92 6.87
CA LEU A 222 -3.95 3.72 6.05
C LEU A 222 -3.98 4.08 4.56
N LEU A 223 -3.04 3.54 3.79
CA LEU A 223 -2.97 3.71 2.34
C LEU A 223 -3.13 2.36 1.62
N GLY A 224 -4.02 2.27 0.64
CA GLY A 224 -4.22 1.06 -0.16
C GLY A 224 -4.82 1.37 -1.53
N ASP A 225 -4.86 0.39 -2.43
CA ASP A 225 -5.46 0.52 -3.76
C ASP A 225 -6.59 -0.49 -4.00
N CYS A 226 -6.76 -1.46 -3.10
CA CYS A 226 -7.81 -2.47 -3.18
C CYS A 226 -8.62 -2.57 -1.89
N LEU A 227 -9.75 -3.28 -1.93
CA LEU A 227 -10.58 -3.48 -0.72
C LEU A 227 -9.92 -4.41 0.32
N GLY A 228 -8.99 -5.27 -0.09
CA GLY A 228 -8.24 -6.14 0.81
C GLY A 228 -7.35 -5.36 1.80
N ASP A 229 -6.89 -4.18 1.38
CA ASP A 229 -6.00 -3.32 2.17
C ASP A 229 -6.69 -2.70 3.39
N LEU A 230 -8.02 -2.62 3.39
CA LEU A 230 -8.80 -2.05 4.49
C LEU A 230 -8.61 -2.77 5.83
N THR A 231 -8.12 -4.00 5.78
CA THR A 231 -7.89 -4.87 6.96
C THR A 231 -6.45 -4.84 7.46
N MET A 232 -5.56 -4.05 6.85
CA MET A 232 -4.14 -3.99 7.24
C MET A 232 -3.92 -3.39 8.64
N ALA A 233 -4.90 -2.65 9.16
CA ALA A 233 -4.86 -2.05 10.49
C ALA A 233 -5.50 -2.92 11.59
N ASP A 234 -6.04 -4.10 11.27
CA ASP A 234 -6.76 -4.95 12.25
C ASP A 234 -5.87 -5.43 13.40
N GLY A 235 -4.55 -5.44 13.22
CA GLY A 235 -3.58 -5.77 14.27
C GLY A 235 -3.31 -4.64 15.27
N VAL A 236 -3.77 -3.40 14.99
CA VAL A 236 -3.56 -2.23 15.85
C VAL A 236 -4.45 -2.32 17.08
N GLN A 237 -3.81 -2.34 18.26
CA GLN A 237 -4.51 -2.39 19.54
C GLN A 237 -4.93 -0.99 19.98
N ASP A 238 -6.10 -0.88 20.60
CA ASP A 238 -6.64 0.37 21.17
C ASP A 238 -6.67 1.55 20.16
N MET A 239 -6.90 1.24 18.87
CA MET A 239 -6.97 2.23 17.80
C MET A 239 -8.06 3.28 18.09
N GLU A 240 -7.67 4.55 18.13
CA GLU A 240 -8.55 5.69 18.43
C GLU A 240 -9.12 6.31 17.15
N ASN A 241 -8.25 6.55 16.17
CA ASN A 241 -8.63 7.13 14.88
C ASN A 241 -7.94 6.38 13.74
N ILE A 242 -8.64 6.28 12.61
CA ILE A 242 -8.09 5.78 11.36
C ILE A 242 -8.57 6.66 10.23
N LEU A 243 -7.63 7.13 9.39
CA LEU A 243 -7.93 7.77 8.12
C LEU A 243 -7.48 6.86 6.98
N LYS A 244 -8.40 6.49 6.10
CA LYS A 244 -8.16 5.58 4.99
C LYS A 244 -8.12 6.34 3.66
N ILE A 245 -7.01 6.23 2.95
CA ILE A 245 -6.82 6.80 1.62
C ILE A 245 -6.69 5.65 0.60
N GLY A 246 -7.61 5.62 -0.35
CA GLY A 246 -7.71 4.59 -1.39
C GLY A 246 -7.31 5.09 -2.77
N PHE A 247 -6.36 4.45 -3.44
CA PHE A 247 -5.97 4.74 -4.82
C PHE A 247 -6.84 3.94 -5.81
N LEU A 248 -7.82 4.61 -6.44
CA LEU A 248 -8.67 4.00 -7.45
C LEU A 248 -8.01 4.14 -8.83
N ASN A 249 -7.17 3.17 -9.17
CA ASN A 249 -6.32 3.24 -10.36
C ASN A 249 -6.98 2.77 -11.67
N ASP A 250 -7.85 1.76 -11.62
CA ASP A 250 -8.51 1.19 -12.79
C ASP A 250 -9.98 0.85 -12.56
N LYS A 251 -10.69 0.57 -13.66
CA LYS A 251 -12.13 0.24 -13.66
C LYS A 251 -12.95 1.20 -12.81
N VAL A 252 -12.64 2.48 -12.96
CA VAL A 252 -13.15 3.57 -12.11
C VAL A 252 -14.66 3.52 -12.03
N GLU A 253 -15.36 3.41 -13.15
CA GLU A 253 -16.83 3.36 -13.20
C GLU A 253 -17.41 2.17 -12.42
N GLU A 254 -16.78 0.99 -12.51
CA GLU A 254 -17.24 -0.24 -11.86
C GLU A 254 -16.95 -0.25 -10.35
N ARG A 255 -15.83 0.37 -9.94
CA ARG A 255 -15.28 0.25 -8.59
C ARG A 255 -15.48 1.49 -7.71
N MET A 256 -15.90 2.61 -8.30
CA MET A 256 -16.04 3.90 -7.62
C MET A 256 -16.87 3.78 -6.35
N GLN A 257 -18.07 3.22 -6.46
CA GLN A 257 -19.01 3.18 -5.34
C GLN A 257 -18.46 2.37 -4.17
N PHE A 258 -17.87 1.20 -4.45
CA PHE A 258 -17.24 0.37 -3.42
C PHE A 258 -16.06 1.08 -2.73
N HIS A 259 -15.27 1.87 -3.47
CA HIS A 259 -14.18 2.64 -2.88
C HIS A 259 -14.70 3.78 -2.01
N LEU A 260 -15.67 4.56 -2.49
CA LEU A 260 -16.28 5.66 -1.73
C LEU A 260 -17.01 5.19 -0.47
N ASP A 261 -17.53 3.96 -0.49
CA ASP A 261 -18.20 3.40 0.67
C ASP A 261 -17.23 2.86 1.74
N SER A 262 -15.97 2.59 1.36
CA SER A 262 -15.01 1.88 2.20
C SER A 262 -13.77 2.70 2.61
N TYR A 263 -13.39 3.69 1.81
CA TYR A 263 -12.29 4.63 2.06
C TYR A 263 -12.85 6.02 2.36
N ASP A 264 -12.18 6.75 3.26
CA ASP A 264 -12.59 8.11 3.63
C ASP A 264 -12.23 9.10 2.51
N ILE A 265 -11.06 8.90 1.89
CA ILE A 265 -10.55 9.67 0.75
C ILE A 265 -10.23 8.70 -0.39
N VAL A 266 -10.78 8.94 -1.58
CA VAL A 266 -10.51 8.17 -2.80
C VAL A 266 -9.75 9.05 -3.80
N LEU A 267 -8.61 8.55 -4.27
CA LEU A 267 -7.75 9.21 -5.26
C LEU A 267 -7.89 8.51 -6.61
N VAL A 268 -8.57 9.15 -7.55
CA VAL A 268 -8.92 8.58 -8.85
C VAL A 268 -7.81 8.82 -9.86
N LYS A 269 -7.17 7.74 -10.32
CA LYS A 269 -6.06 7.76 -11.30
C LYS A 269 -4.95 8.75 -10.93
N ASP A 270 -4.69 8.91 -9.63
CA ASP A 270 -3.65 9.79 -9.10
C ASP A 270 -2.31 9.06 -9.08
N GLU A 271 -1.29 9.59 -9.76
CA GLU A 271 0.05 8.99 -9.83
C GLU A 271 1.05 9.58 -8.81
N THR A 272 0.53 10.31 -7.81
CA THR A 272 1.31 11.13 -6.86
C THR A 272 1.08 10.75 -5.39
N MET A 273 1.95 11.25 -4.52
CA MET A 273 1.82 11.24 -3.05
C MET A 273 1.41 12.62 -2.52
N GLU A 274 0.87 13.52 -3.35
CA GLU A 274 0.58 14.90 -2.94
C GLU A 274 -0.44 14.96 -1.80
N VAL A 275 -1.55 14.22 -1.90
CA VAL A 275 -2.56 14.16 -0.83
C VAL A 275 -2.04 13.50 0.44
N PRO A 276 -1.40 12.31 0.41
CA PRO A 276 -0.73 11.74 1.58
C PRO A 276 0.29 12.70 2.24
N ASN A 277 1.13 13.38 1.45
CA ASN A 277 2.10 14.36 1.97
C ASN A 277 1.41 15.57 2.62
N ALA A 278 0.33 16.06 2.02
CA ALA A 278 -0.43 17.17 2.59
C ALA A 278 -1.12 16.79 3.91
N VAL A 279 -1.67 15.59 3.99
CA VAL A 279 -2.21 15.03 5.23
C VAL A 279 -1.12 14.91 6.29
N LEU A 280 0.04 14.33 5.96
CA LEU A 280 1.15 14.20 6.91
C LEU A 280 1.63 15.55 7.43
N ARG A 281 1.83 16.54 6.54
CA ARG A 281 2.19 17.91 6.95
C ARG A 281 1.17 18.52 7.89
N TYR A 282 -0.11 18.34 7.61
CA TYR A 282 -1.19 18.80 8.49
C TYR A 282 -1.14 18.12 9.86
N LEU A 283 -0.93 16.81 9.91
CA LEU A 283 -0.82 16.03 11.15
C LEU A 283 0.42 16.39 11.98
N THR A 284 1.53 16.78 11.33
CA THR A 284 2.77 17.15 12.01
C THR A 284 2.91 18.64 12.29
N GLY A 285 2.02 19.48 11.76
CA GLY A 285 2.12 20.93 11.86
C GLY A 285 3.29 21.53 11.06
N SER A 286 3.80 20.81 10.05
CA SER A 286 4.93 21.27 9.23
C SER A 286 4.45 22.19 8.11
N GLU A 287 5.12 23.33 7.91
CA GLU A 287 4.80 24.25 6.82
C GLU A 287 5.16 23.67 5.43
N SER A 288 4.53 24.20 4.37
CA SER A 288 4.85 23.79 3.00
C SER A 288 6.28 24.17 2.63
N PRO A 289 7.04 23.32 1.90
CA PRO A 289 8.37 23.68 1.40
C PRO A 289 8.39 24.87 0.42
N GLU A 290 7.22 25.41 0.05
CA GLU A 290 7.07 26.52 -0.90
C GLU A 290 6.88 27.90 -0.22
N ASN A 291 7.23 28.05 1.06
CA ASN A 291 7.38 29.35 1.73
C ASN A 291 8.86 29.73 1.92
#